data_AF-A0A9D6WXP9-F1
#
_entry.id   AF-A0A9D6WXP9-F1
#
_cell.length_a   1.000
_cell.length_b   1.000
_cell.length_c   1.000
_cell.angle_alpha   90.00
_cell.angle_beta   90.00
_cell.angle_gamma   90.00
#
_symmetry.space_group_name_H-M   'P 1'
#
loop_
_entity.id
_entity.type
_entity.pdbx_description
1 polymer ?
#
loop_
_entity_poly.entity_id
_entity_poly.type
_entity_poly.pdbx_seq_one_letter_code
_entity_poly.pdbx_strand_id
1 'polypeptide(L)'
;MTAPRASSPIRSAAAMAAAVSAALAAAVLAPKVHAERADRSKPMVVEADRPGTVDLQRQVVVFNGNVVISQGTMVLRADRVEMREMPDGFRAASAIGGNGRPASWRQRRDGAGEEVVEGVAERIEFDGKADTLRFVGNGSVRRLRAGTVADEITGATIVWDNLAEVFRVEGGEPTAANPTGRVRVVLSPRAEAASGAASGAASGSTSGAAAEAVPLTPSRGLGGERR
;
A
#
# COMPACT_ATOMS: atom_id res chain seq x y z
N MET A 1 -10.82 21.88 -90.27
CA MET A 1 -11.80 20.98 -89.63
C MET A 1 -11.20 20.50 -88.32
N THR A 2 -11.95 20.69 -87.23
CA THR A 2 -11.76 20.13 -85.88
C THR A 2 -10.64 20.71 -84.99
N ALA A 3 -11.09 21.42 -83.95
CA ALA A 3 -10.31 21.89 -82.80
C ALA A 3 -10.28 20.80 -81.67
N PRO A 4 -10.08 21.15 -80.39
CA PRO A 4 -8.85 21.06 -79.59
C PRO A 4 -8.92 19.95 -78.51
N ARG A 5 -7.85 19.72 -77.72
CA ARG A 5 -8.02 19.39 -76.29
C ARG A 5 -6.77 19.54 -75.42
N ALA A 6 -7.02 20.06 -74.23
CA ALA A 6 -6.13 20.38 -73.13
C ALA A 6 -5.48 19.15 -72.46
N SER A 7 -4.36 19.37 -71.77
CA SER A 7 -4.22 19.06 -70.33
C SER A 7 -2.89 19.57 -69.76
N SER A 8 -2.98 20.57 -68.89
CA SER A 8 -2.10 20.75 -67.72
C SER A 8 -2.83 20.12 -66.51
N PRO A 9 -2.27 20.11 -65.27
CA PRO A 9 -0.90 19.91 -64.79
C PRO A 9 -0.89 18.81 -63.69
N ILE A 10 0.26 18.21 -63.36
CA ILE A 10 0.42 17.57 -62.03
C ILE A 10 1.72 18.05 -61.40
N ARG A 11 1.65 19.28 -60.87
CA ARG A 11 2.35 19.63 -59.65
C ARG A 11 1.71 18.82 -58.53
N SER A 12 2.47 18.03 -57.79
CA SER A 12 2.31 17.75 -56.34
C SER A 12 3.06 16.48 -55.92
N ALA A 13 4.38 16.39 -56.18
CA ALA A 13 5.21 15.33 -55.60
C ALA A 13 5.83 15.72 -54.24
N ALA A 14 5.55 16.93 -53.73
CA ALA A 14 6.19 17.45 -52.51
C ALA A 14 5.26 17.54 -51.28
N ALA A 15 4.01 17.06 -51.38
CA ALA A 15 3.04 17.20 -50.28
C ALA A 15 2.91 15.95 -49.38
N MET A 16 3.56 14.83 -49.71
CA MET A 16 3.38 13.57 -48.98
C MET A 16 4.58 13.13 -48.13
N ALA A 17 5.69 13.89 -48.14
CA ALA A 17 6.83 13.65 -47.24
C ALA A 17 6.79 14.55 -45.97
N ALA A 18 6.10 15.69 -46.02
CA ALA A 18 6.02 16.62 -44.89
C ALA A 18 4.93 16.27 -43.85
N ALA A 19 3.97 15.41 -44.20
CA ALA A 19 2.86 15.06 -43.31
C ALA A 19 3.19 13.91 -42.32
N VAL A 20 4.23 13.11 -42.59
CA VAL A 20 4.63 12.00 -41.69
C VAL A 20 5.59 12.47 -40.59
N SER A 21 6.35 13.54 -40.84
CA SER A 21 7.27 14.11 -39.83
C SER A 21 6.58 15.01 -38.80
N ALA A 22 5.39 15.54 -39.10
CA ALA A 22 4.61 16.36 -38.15
C ALA A 22 3.77 15.51 -37.17
N ALA A 23 3.49 14.25 -37.49
CA ALA A 23 2.75 13.34 -36.61
C ALA A 23 3.64 12.64 -35.56
N LEU A 24 4.96 12.60 -35.76
CA LEU A 24 5.90 11.96 -34.82
C LEU A 24 6.50 12.94 -33.79
N ALA A 25 6.30 14.24 -33.96
CA ALA A 25 6.84 15.27 -33.06
C ALA A 25 5.92 15.61 -31.87
N ALA A 26 4.70 15.05 -31.81
CA ALA A 26 3.71 15.38 -30.77
C ALA A 26 3.61 14.36 -29.62
N ALA A 27 4.45 13.31 -29.60
CA ALA A 27 4.25 12.16 -28.71
C ALA A 27 5.12 12.12 -27.43
N VAL A 28 5.99 13.11 -27.15
CA VAL A 28 6.93 13.02 -26.00
C VAL A 28 6.96 14.27 -25.13
N LEU A 29 5.77 14.74 -24.76
CA LEU A 29 5.59 15.59 -23.57
C LEU A 29 4.46 15.00 -22.73
N ALA A 30 4.57 13.72 -22.40
CA ALA A 30 3.86 13.21 -21.24
C ALA A 30 4.43 13.96 -20.03
N PRO A 31 3.63 14.76 -19.29
CA PRO A 31 4.09 15.22 -17.99
C PRO A 31 4.45 13.96 -17.22
N LYS A 32 5.70 13.89 -16.73
CA LYS A 32 6.04 12.94 -15.67
C LYS A 32 5.12 13.32 -14.52
N VAL A 33 3.97 12.66 -14.43
CA VAL A 33 3.12 12.71 -13.26
C VAL A 33 3.93 12.01 -12.19
N HIS A 34 4.83 12.77 -11.57
CA HIS A 34 5.22 12.51 -10.21
C HIS A 34 3.91 12.58 -9.46
N ALA A 35 3.36 11.41 -9.13
CA ALA A 35 2.32 11.30 -8.14
C ALA A 35 2.96 11.77 -6.84
N GLU A 36 3.01 13.09 -6.66
CA GLU A 36 3.41 13.69 -5.41
C GLU A 36 2.36 13.22 -4.41
N ARG A 37 2.81 12.36 -3.50
CA ARG A 37 2.00 11.64 -2.53
C ARG A 37 0.95 12.58 -1.97
N ALA A 38 -0.34 12.26 -2.13
CA ALA A 38 -1.42 13.25 -2.00
C ALA A 38 -1.43 13.92 -0.62
N ASP A 39 -1.03 13.16 0.42
CA ASP A 39 -0.87 13.62 1.79
C ASP A 39 0.26 14.66 1.96
N ARG A 40 1.37 14.57 1.23
CA ARG A 40 2.53 15.47 1.39
C ARG A 40 2.23 16.92 1.06
N SER A 41 1.33 17.13 0.10
CA SER A 41 0.86 18.47 -0.27
C SER A 41 -0.07 19.07 0.78
N LYS A 42 -0.54 18.28 1.76
CA LYS A 42 -1.46 18.76 2.79
C LYS A 42 -0.71 19.44 3.93
N PRO A 43 -1.35 20.41 4.62
CA PRO A 43 -0.81 20.99 5.84
C PRO A 43 -0.51 19.91 6.89
N MET A 44 0.63 20.05 7.56
CA MET A 44 0.99 19.23 8.70
C MET A 44 0.56 19.96 9.98
N VAL A 45 -0.22 19.29 10.81
CA VAL A 45 -0.68 19.78 12.12
C VAL A 45 -0.05 18.93 13.21
N VAL A 46 0.47 19.58 14.25
CA VAL A 46 1.06 18.94 15.42
C VAL A 46 0.37 19.42 16.67
N GLU A 47 -0.13 18.49 17.47
CA GLU A 47 -0.80 18.73 18.75
C GLU A 47 -0.09 17.95 19.85
N ALA A 48 0.04 18.53 21.05
CA ALA A 48 0.72 17.92 22.19
C ALA A 48 0.22 18.51 23.51
N ASP A 49 0.30 17.74 24.60
CA ASP A 49 -0.20 18.12 25.92
C ASP A 49 0.79 18.97 26.73
N ARG A 50 2.09 18.85 26.43
CA ARG A 50 3.16 19.56 27.17
C ARG A 50 3.85 20.59 26.26
N PRO A 51 4.49 21.61 26.85
CA PRO A 51 5.27 22.57 26.09
C PRO A 51 6.29 21.90 25.15
N GLY A 52 6.35 22.41 23.93
CA GLY A 52 7.38 22.07 22.96
C GLY A 52 8.42 23.19 22.82
N THR A 53 9.53 22.86 22.18
CA THR A 53 10.58 23.83 21.85
C THR A 53 10.67 23.96 20.33
N VAL A 54 10.76 25.18 19.83
CA VAL A 54 11.04 25.50 18.42
C VAL A 54 12.34 26.30 18.39
N ASP A 55 13.42 25.67 17.95
CA ASP A 55 14.73 26.31 17.80
C ASP A 55 15.00 26.59 16.32
N LEU A 56 14.82 27.85 15.91
CA LEU A 56 15.03 28.30 14.53
C LEU A 56 16.52 28.38 14.15
N GLN A 57 17.43 28.48 15.11
CA GLN A 57 18.86 28.52 14.82
C GLN A 57 19.39 27.11 14.56
N ARG A 58 18.94 26.14 15.36
CA ARG A 58 19.32 24.73 15.23
C ARG A 58 18.43 23.97 14.25
N GLN A 59 17.32 24.56 13.82
CA GLN A 59 16.32 23.95 12.96
C GLN A 59 15.74 22.67 13.58
N VAL A 60 15.50 22.69 14.89
CA VAL A 60 14.99 21.54 15.67
C VAL A 60 13.70 21.94 16.37
N VAL A 61 12.71 21.06 16.28
CA VAL A 61 11.43 21.18 16.96
C VAL A 61 11.19 19.94 17.81
N VAL A 62 10.81 20.12 19.08
CA VAL A 62 10.54 19.02 20.01
C VAL A 62 9.16 19.20 20.63
N PHE A 63 8.32 18.17 20.57
CA PHE A 63 7.00 18.10 21.20
C PHE A 63 6.94 16.95 22.20
N ASN A 64 6.20 17.13 23.28
CA ASN A 64 6.14 16.17 24.39
C ASN A 64 4.70 16.00 24.89
N GLY A 65 4.38 14.79 25.37
CA GLY A 65 3.07 14.42 25.91
C GLY A 65 2.03 14.21 24.82
N ASN A 66 1.64 12.95 24.62
CA ASN A 66 0.56 12.53 23.71
C ASN A 66 0.58 13.28 22.36
N VAL A 67 1.75 13.35 21.74
CA VAL A 67 1.94 14.06 20.48
C VAL A 67 1.13 13.38 19.38
N VAL A 68 0.32 14.15 18.67
CA VAL A 68 -0.41 13.71 17.47
C VAL A 68 0.03 14.58 16.31
N ILE A 69 0.57 13.97 15.27
CA ILE A 69 0.90 14.64 14.01
C ILE A 69 -0.07 14.12 12.95
N SER A 70 -0.70 15.03 12.23
CA SER A 70 -1.59 14.71 11.11
C SER A 70 -1.21 15.46 9.84
N GLN A 71 -1.30 14.79 8.70
CA GLN A 71 -1.02 15.37 7.39
C GLN A 71 -1.83 14.63 6.32
N GLY A 72 -2.92 15.24 5.85
CA GLY A 72 -3.87 14.53 4.98
C GLY A 72 -4.47 13.31 5.68
N THR A 73 -4.24 12.11 5.16
CA THR A 73 -4.66 10.84 5.78
C THR A 73 -3.63 10.23 6.72
N MET A 74 -2.42 10.79 6.76
CA MET A 74 -1.33 10.36 7.62
C MET A 74 -1.61 10.77 9.07
N VAL A 75 -1.40 9.85 10.01
CA VAL A 75 -1.45 10.12 11.45
C VAL A 75 -0.30 9.40 12.14
N LEU A 76 0.47 10.15 12.93
CA LEU A 76 1.53 9.66 13.81
C LEU A 76 1.16 10.01 15.26
N ARG A 77 1.30 9.05 16.17
CA ARG A 77 1.13 9.28 17.62
C ARG A 77 2.33 8.79 18.40
N ALA A 78 2.77 9.56 19.38
CA ALA A 78 3.94 9.25 20.21
C ALA A 78 3.87 9.99 21.56
N ASP A 79 4.71 9.65 22.53
CA ASP A 79 4.87 10.47 23.75
C ASP A 79 5.79 11.67 23.49
N ARG A 80 6.80 11.51 22.63
CA ARG A 80 7.71 12.58 22.25
C ARG A 80 8.01 12.53 20.76
N VAL A 81 8.04 13.68 20.11
CA VAL A 81 8.52 13.80 18.73
C VAL A 81 9.59 14.87 18.65
N GLU A 82 10.69 14.53 18.01
CA GLU A 82 11.74 15.47 17.61
C GLU A 82 11.79 15.53 16.09
N MET A 83 11.70 16.73 15.52
CA MET A 83 11.78 16.97 14.09
C MET A 83 12.93 17.94 13.83
N ARG A 84 13.71 17.66 12.79
CA ARG A 84 14.83 18.50 12.37
C ARG A 84 14.77 18.78 10.89
N GLU A 85 14.97 20.03 10.51
CA GLU A 85 15.22 20.39 9.11
C GLU A 85 16.71 20.27 8.81
N MET A 86 17.02 19.56 7.74
CA MET A 86 18.37 19.30 7.27
C MET A 86 18.81 20.41 6.31
N PRO A 87 20.13 20.61 6.10
CA PRO A 87 20.62 21.69 5.24
C PRO A 87 20.16 21.64 3.78
N ASP A 88 19.69 20.48 3.31
CA ASP A 88 19.13 20.25 1.99
C ASP A 88 17.61 20.51 1.91
N GLY A 89 17.00 21.03 2.99
CA GLY A 89 15.58 21.38 3.08
C GLY A 89 14.65 20.20 3.38
N PHE A 90 15.18 18.98 3.47
CA PHE A 90 14.40 17.82 3.88
C PHE A 90 14.27 17.77 5.41
N ARG A 91 13.19 17.14 5.89
CA ARG A 91 12.97 16.96 7.33
C ARG A 91 13.21 15.52 7.74
N ALA A 92 13.86 15.36 8.88
CA ALA A 92 13.94 14.09 9.59
C ALA A 92 13.12 14.18 10.88
N ALA A 93 12.46 13.11 11.27
CA ALA A 93 11.71 13.06 12.51
C ALA A 93 11.98 11.77 13.29
N SER A 94 11.92 11.85 14.61
CA SER A 94 12.04 10.73 15.54
C SER A 94 10.91 10.80 16.54
N ALA A 95 10.05 9.80 16.52
CA ALA A 95 8.86 9.70 17.35
C ALA A 95 9.02 8.53 18.32
N ILE A 96 8.97 8.80 19.62
CA ILE A 96 9.25 7.84 20.68
C ILE A 96 7.96 7.57 21.45
N GLY A 97 7.61 6.29 21.60
CA GLY A 97 6.51 5.83 22.42
C GLY A 97 6.73 6.13 23.91
N GLY A 98 5.64 6.14 24.68
CA GLY A 98 5.68 6.28 26.13
C GLY A 98 5.62 4.94 26.85
N ASN A 99 5.63 4.98 28.18
CA ASN A 99 5.50 3.78 29.01
C ASN A 99 4.22 3.00 28.67
N GLY A 100 4.36 1.81 28.10
CA GLY A 100 3.25 0.95 27.72
C GLY A 100 2.46 1.39 26.48
N ARG A 101 2.86 2.48 25.80
CA ARG A 101 2.21 2.96 24.56
C ARG A 101 3.27 3.16 23.48
N PRO A 102 3.41 2.24 22.50
CA PRO A 102 4.35 2.43 21.40
C PRO A 102 3.97 3.66 20.56
N ALA A 103 4.95 4.19 19.84
CA ALA A 103 4.66 5.11 18.75
C ALA A 103 3.87 4.37 17.67
N SER A 104 2.93 5.05 17.04
CA SER A 104 2.06 4.48 16.01
C SER A 104 1.99 5.37 14.79
N TRP A 105 2.01 4.77 13.62
CA TRP A 105 1.87 5.39 12.32
C TRP A 105 0.68 4.80 11.60
N ARG A 106 -0.06 5.62 10.87
CA ARG A 106 -1.14 5.18 9.99
C ARG A 106 -1.19 6.08 8.77
N GLN A 107 -1.30 5.49 7.58
CA GLN A 107 -1.41 6.25 6.34
C GLN A 107 -2.16 5.47 5.26
N ARG A 108 -3.00 6.15 4.47
CA ARG A 108 -3.59 5.56 3.27
C ARG A 108 -2.55 5.44 2.16
N ARG A 109 -2.56 4.34 1.42
CA ARG A 109 -1.68 4.15 0.26
C ARG A 109 -2.31 4.77 -0.98
N ASP A 110 -1.52 5.56 -1.72
CA ASP A 110 -2.00 6.19 -2.95
C ASP A 110 -2.23 5.14 -4.04
N GLY A 111 -3.29 5.32 -4.84
CA GLY A 111 -3.59 4.46 -6.00
C GLY A 111 -4.04 3.03 -5.69
N ALA A 112 -4.07 2.59 -4.43
CA ALA A 112 -4.38 1.21 -4.03
C ALA A 112 -5.80 1.01 -3.45
N GLY A 113 -6.71 1.98 -3.63
CA GLY A 113 -8.08 1.94 -3.11
C GLY A 113 -8.18 2.26 -1.61
N GLU A 114 -8.95 1.50 -0.85
CA GLU A 114 -9.07 1.63 0.61
C GLU A 114 -7.94 0.89 1.36
N GLU A 115 -6.73 0.88 0.79
CA GLU A 115 -5.57 0.26 1.43
C GLU A 115 -4.92 1.24 2.42
N VAL A 116 -4.68 0.77 3.64
CA VAL A 116 -4.07 1.54 4.72
C VAL A 116 -2.89 0.77 5.27
N VAL A 117 -1.77 1.46 5.50
CA VAL A 117 -0.62 0.92 6.22
C VAL A 117 -0.65 1.47 7.64
N GLU A 118 -0.63 0.57 8.60
CA GLU A 118 -0.51 0.87 10.03
C GLU A 118 0.80 0.28 10.55
N GLY A 119 1.50 1.00 11.41
CA GLY A 119 2.73 0.53 12.02
C GLY A 119 2.83 0.97 13.47
N VAL A 120 3.44 0.13 14.30
CA VAL A 120 3.75 0.43 15.70
C VAL A 120 5.18 0.01 16.03
N ALA A 121 5.84 0.78 16.87
CA ALA A 121 7.18 0.49 17.38
C ALA A 121 7.48 1.33 18.63
N GLU A 122 8.52 0.98 19.37
CA GLU A 122 9.03 1.85 20.45
C GLU A 122 9.50 3.19 19.93
N ARG A 123 10.14 3.20 18.75
CA ARG A 123 10.54 4.41 18.05
C ARG A 123 10.24 4.31 16.56
N ILE A 124 9.68 5.37 16.00
CA ILE A 124 9.46 5.52 14.55
C ILE A 124 10.33 6.68 14.08
N GLU A 125 11.19 6.41 13.11
CA GLU A 125 12.03 7.43 12.50
C GLU A 125 11.60 7.66 11.05
N PHE A 126 11.61 8.92 10.64
CA PHE A 126 11.30 9.34 9.28
C PHE A 126 12.48 10.08 8.69
N ASP A 127 12.87 9.72 7.47
CA ASP A 127 13.83 10.43 6.66
C ASP A 127 13.09 10.97 5.42
N GLY A 128 12.89 12.28 5.33
CA GLY A 128 12.19 12.91 4.21
C GLY A 128 12.98 12.93 2.90
N LYS A 129 14.30 12.75 2.94
CA LYS A 129 15.16 12.71 1.75
C LYS A 129 15.10 11.35 1.09
N ALA A 130 15.27 10.29 1.87
CA ALA A 130 15.15 8.92 1.40
C ALA A 130 13.67 8.48 1.30
N ASP A 131 12.78 9.24 1.93
CA ASP A 131 11.36 8.95 2.05
C ASP A 131 11.08 7.59 2.70
N THR A 132 11.80 7.34 3.79
CA THR A 132 11.76 6.06 4.52
C THR A 132 11.18 6.23 5.91
N LEU A 133 10.44 5.21 6.35
CA LEU A 133 9.98 5.05 7.73
C LEU A 133 10.68 3.86 8.35
N ARG A 134 11.22 4.04 9.55
CA ARG A 134 11.92 3.00 10.29
C ARG A 134 11.26 2.78 11.65
N PHE A 135 10.67 1.61 11.80
CA PHE A 135 10.01 1.11 13.00
C PHE A 135 11.05 0.34 13.81
N VAL A 136 11.49 0.86 14.96
CA VAL A 136 12.59 0.33 15.76
C VAL A 136 12.10 -0.07 17.13
N GLY A 137 12.48 -1.27 17.57
CA GLY A 137 12.09 -1.82 18.85
C GLY A 137 10.67 -2.36 18.77
N ASN A 138 10.56 -3.69 18.61
CA ASN A 138 9.28 -4.40 18.52
C ASN A 138 8.37 -3.86 17.39
N GLY A 139 8.94 -3.69 16.21
CA GLY A 139 8.21 -3.22 15.03
C GLY A 139 7.12 -4.20 14.59
N SER A 140 5.91 -3.69 14.38
CA SER A 140 4.81 -4.39 13.74
C SER A 140 4.17 -3.48 12.71
N VAL A 141 4.07 -3.93 11.47
CA VAL A 141 3.42 -3.22 10.36
C VAL A 141 2.31 -4.09 9.80
N ARG A 142 1.11 -3.52 9.67
CA ARG A 142 -0.06 -4.16 9.09
C ARG A 142 -0.51 -3.38 7.87
N ARG A 143 -0.83 -4.12 6.81
CA ARG A 143 -1.49 -3.58 5.63
C ARG A 143 -2.93 -4.02 5.66
N LEU A 144 -3.84 -3.05 5.67
CA LEU A 144 -5.28 -3.28 5.71
C LEU A 144 -5.85 -3.02 4.33
N ARG A 145 -6.79 -3.85 3.88
CA ARG A 145 -7.59 -3.64 2.67
C ARG A 145 -9.07 -3.64 3.08
N ALA A 146 -9.78 -2.55 2.79
CA ALA A 146 -11.18 -2.39 3.20
C ALA A 146 -11.40 -2.67 4.70
N GLY A 147 -10.48 -2.19 5.54
CA GLY A 147 -10.53 -2.37 7.00
C GLY A 147 -10.11 -3.75 7.53
N THR A 148 -9.81 -4.73 6.68
CA THR A 148 -9.36 -6.07 7.09
C THR A 148 -7.84 -6.19 6.96
N VAL A 149 -7.17 -6.80 7.93
CA VAL A 149 -5.71 -7.06 7.88
C VAL A 149 -5.42 -8.02 6.73
N ALA A 150 -4.76 -7.50 5.71
CA ALA A 150 -4.31 -8.28 4.56
C ALA A 150 -2.92 -8.86 4.83
N ASP A 151 -1.99 -8.06 5.34
CA ASP A 151 -0.63 -8.52 5.60
C ASP A 151 -0.16 -7.99 6.94
N GLU A 152 0.65 -8.79 7.65
CA GLU A 152 1.27 -8.40 8.92
C GLU A 152 2.75 -8.78 8.90
N ILE A 153 3.59 -7.82 9.28
CA ILE A 153 5.04 -7.92 9.30
C ILE A 153 5.51 -7.57 10.70
N THR A 154 6.27 -8.45 11.35
CA THR A 154 6.84 -8.19 12.67
C THR A 154 8.33 -8.48 12.69
N GLY A 155 9.09 -7.62 13.36
CA GLY A 155 10.55 -7.74 13.49
C GLY A 155 11.10 -6.80 14.57
N ALA A 156 12.40 -6.86 14.81
CA ALA A 156 13.06 -5.92 15.70
C ALA A 156 13.14 -4.52 15.05
N THR A 157 13.45 -4.49 13.76
CA THR A 157 13.43 -3.29 12.93
C THR A 157 12.69 -3.56 11.62
N ILE A 158 11.78 -2.66 11.22
CA ILE A 158 11.13 -2.67 9.91
C ILE A 158 11.42 -1.33 9.24
N VAL A 159 11.99 -1.35 8.03
CA VAL A 159 12.19 -0.17 7.19
C VAL A 159 11.22 -0.23 6.01
N TRP A 160 10.38 0.78 5.88
CA TRP A 160 9.53 0.98 4.72
C TRP A 160 10.07 2.10 3.84
N ASP A 161 10.44 1.76 2.62
CA ASP A 161 10.72 2.71 1.56
C ASP A 161 9.41 3.05 0.85
N ASN A 162 8.94 4.29 0.99
CA ASN A 162 7.65 4.71 0.44
C ASN A 162 7.69 4.95 -1.07
N LEU A 163 8.88 5.17 -1.65
CA LEU A 163 9.04 5.40 -3.09
C LEU A 163 9.11 4.07 -3.84
N ALA A 164 9.92 3.14 -3.32
CA ALA A 164 10.06 1.80 -3.89
C ALA A 164 8.93 0.86 -3.44
N GLU A 165 8.20 1.23 -2.40
CA GLU A 165 7.16 0.44 -1.75
C GLU A 165 7.66 -0.93 -1.27
N VAL A 166 8.88 -0.91 -0.71
CA VAL A 166 9.60 -2.09 -0.23
C VAL A 166 9.72 -2.06 1.30
N PHE A 167 9.42 -3.21 1.93
CA PHE A 167 9.71 -3.43 3.35
C PHE A 167 10.99 -4.26 3.50
N ARG A 168 11.93 -3.77 4.30
CA ARG A 168 13.09 -4.53 4.79
C ARG A 168 12.88 -4.81 6.27
N VAL A 169 13.14 -6.04 6.69
CA VAL A 169 12.81 -6.48 8.05
C VAL A 169 14.00 -7.22 8.63
N GLU A 170 14.35 -6.84 9.85
CA GLU A 170 15.45 -7.43 10.59
C GLU A 170 14.92 -8.10 11.86
N GLY A 171 15.43 -9.30 12.13
CA GLY A 171 15.27 -9.95 13.42
C GLY A 171 16.18 -9.28 14.46
N GLY A 172 16.06 -9.69 15.71
CA GLY A 172 16.89 -9.20 16.79
C GLY A 172 16.84 -10.12 17.99
N GLU A 173 17.30 -9.62 19.14
CA GLU A 173 17.22 -10.36 20.38
C GLU A 173 15.76 -10.66 20.77
N PRO A 174 15.48 -11.82 21.39
CA PRO A 174 14.18 -12.12 21.96
C PRO A 174 13.70 -11.02 22.92
N THR A 175 12.46 -10.58 22.74
CA THR A 175 11.79 -9.64 23.65
C THR A 175 10.46 -10.23 24.12
N ALA A 176 9.82 -9.61 25.11
CA ALA A 176 8.47 -10.01 25.51
C ALA A 176 7.45 -9.93 24.35
N ALA A 177 7.61 -8.98 23.43
CA ALA A 177 6.73 -8.81 22.28
C ALA A 177 7.13 -9.67 21.07
N ASN A 178 8.40 -10.06 20.96
CA ASN A 178 8.90 -11.03 19.97
C ASN A 178 9.79 -12.09 20.65
N PRO A 179 9.19 -13.13 21.28
CA PRO A 179 9.94 -14.12 22.05
C PRO A 179 10.92 -14.95 21.23
N THR A 180 10.77 -14.96 19.92
CA THR A 180 11.65 -15.71 19.02
C THR A 180 12.81 -14.87 18.50
N GLY A 181 12.72 -13.55 18.58
CA GLY A 181 13.65 -12.63 17.90
C GLY A 181 13.59 -12.69 16.36
N ARG A 182 12.78 -13.59 15.78
CA ARG A 182 12.74 -13.84 14.34
C ARG A 182 11.86 -12.81 13.63
N VAL A 183 12.11 -12.68 12.34
CA VAL A 183 11.19 -12.02 11.41
C VAL A 183 9.99 -12.93 11.18
N ARG A 184 8.78 -12.36 11.20
CA ARG A 184 7.54 -13.05 10.83
C ARG A 184 6.75 -12.19 9.86
N VAL A 185 6.25 -12.82 8.81
CA VAL A 185 5.39 -12.21 7.80
C VAL A 185 4.18 -13.12 7.61
N VAL A 186 2.98 -12.56 7.71
CA VAL A 186 1.71 -13.22 7.43
C VAL A 186 1.12 -12.52 6.22
N LEU A 187 0.88 -13.27 5.14
CA LEU A 187 0.30 -12.77 3.91
C LEU A 187 -1.08 -13.41 3.73
N SER A 188 -2.11 -12.59 3.57
CA SER A 188 -3.45 -13.09 3.28
C SER A 188 -3.62 -13.26 1.76
N PRO A 189 -4.19 -14.39 1.31
CA PRO A 189 -4.48 -14.59 -0.10
C PRO A 189 -5.36 -13.46 -0.64
N ARG A 190 -4.99 -12.92 -1.81
CA ARG A 190 -5.87 -12.00 -2.54
C ARG A 190 -6.94 -12.86 -3.21
N ALA A 191 -8.19 -12.73 -2.77
CA ALA A 191 -9.29 -13.44 -3.40
C ALA A 191 -9.52 -12.89 -4.82
N GLU A 192 -8.98 -13.58 -5.81
CA GLU A 192 -9.47 -13.56 -7.19
C GLU A 192 -9.97 -14.97 -7.55
N ALA A 193 -10.85 -15.56 -6.71
CA ALA A 193 -11.41 -16.89 -6.98
C ALA A 193 -12.65 -17.29 -6.15
N ALA A 194 -13.20 -16.45 -5.26
CA ALA A 194 -14.42 -16.81 -4.52
C ALA A 194 -15.73 -16.63 -5.32
N SER A 195 -15.65 -16.30 -6.61
CA SER A 195 -16.78 -16.30 -7.55
C SER A 195 -16.57 -17.24 -8.75
N GLY A 196 -15.50 -18.06 -8.76
CA GLY A 196 -15.26 -19.07 -9.80
C GLY A 196 -15.67 -20.49 -9.39
N ALA A 197 -15.73 -20.78 -8.09
CA ALA A 197 -16.00 -22.13 -7.57
C ALA A 197 -17.50 -22.47 -7.40
N ALA A 198 -18.42 -21.52 -7.64
CA ALA A 198 -19.87 -21.75 -7.53
C ALA A 198 -20.62 -21.75 -8.88
N SER A 199 -19.93 -21.50 -10.01
CA SER A 199 -20.54 -21.53 -11.36
C SER A 199 -19.95 -22.61 -12.28
N GLY A 200 -19.21 -23.59 -11.73
CA GLY A 200 -18.68 -24.74 -12.46
C GLY A 200 -19.46 -26.05 -12.25
N ALA A 201 -20.43 -26.08 -11.33
CA ALA A 201 -21.15 -27.31 -10.95
C ALA A 201 -22.54 -27.45 -11.60
N ALA A 202 -22.96 -26.54 -12.49
CA ALA A 202 -24.33 -26.54 -13.05
C ALA A 202 -24.42 -26.65 -14.58
N SER A 203 -23.32 -26.82 -15.31
CA SER A 203 -23.34 -26.99 -16.77
C SER A 203 -22.53 -28.22 -17.18
N GLY A 204 -23.11 -29.40 -17.01
CA GLY A 204 -22.46 -30.65 -17.37
C GLY A 204 -23.23 -31.92 -17.06
N SER A 205 -24.57 -31.95 -17.24
CA SER A 205 -25.26 -33.24 -17.40
C SER A 205 -26.56 -33.09 -18.20
N THR A 206 -26.45 -32.95 -19.52
CA THR A 206 -27.55 -33.31 -20.42
C THR A 206 -27.36 -34.75 -20.89
N SER A 207 -28.20 -35.60 -20.29
CA SER A 207 -28.98 -36.67 -20.93
C SER A 207 -28.26 -37.82 -21.65
N GLY A 208 -28.37 -39.00 -21.02
CA GLY A 208 -28.23 -40.32 -21.64
C GLY A 208 -28.95 -41.42 -20.86
N ALA A 209 -30.29 -41.45 -20.98
CA ALA A 209 -31.18 -42.62 -20.95
C ALA A 209 -31.16 -43.64 -19.76
N ALA A 210 -32.20 -43.53 -18.92
CA ALA A 210 -33.18 -44.55 -18.49
C ALA A 210 -32.76 -46.01 -18.18
N ALA A 211 -33.00 -46.46 -16.93
CA ALA A 211 -33.96 -47.53 -16.59
C ALA A 211 -34.16 -47.70 -15.05
N GLU A 212 -35.43 -47.65 -14.62
CA GLU A 212 -36.10 -48.21 -13.40
C GLU A 212 -35.47 -48.05 -11.98
N ALA A 213 -36.03 -47.23 -11.07
CA ALA A 213 -37.26 -47.39 -10.24
C ALA A 213 -37.14 -48.48 -9.14
N VAL A 214 -36.61 -48.19 -7.92
CA VAL A 214 -37.29 -47.83 -6.62
C VAL A 214 -37.85 -49.06 -5.84
N PRO A 215 -37.92 -49.12 -4.48
CA PRO A 215 -37.49 -48.21 -3.39
C PRO A 215 -36.60 -48.83 -2.29
N LEU A 216 -36.00 -47.94 -1.48
CA LEU A 216 -35.50 -48.23 -0.13
C LEU A 216 -36.67 -48.35 0.86
N THR A 217 -36.65 -49.39 1.70
CA THR A 217 -37.51 -49.55 2.88
C THR A 217 -36.67 -49.30 4.15
N PRO A 218 -37.23 -48.67 5.21
CA PRO A 218 -36.45 -47.95 6.20
C PRO A 218 -36.00 -48.77 7.43
N SER A 219 -35.17 -48.09 8.19
CA SER A 219 -34.46 -48.42 9.43
C SER A 219 -35.31 -48.90 10.61
N ARG A 220 -34.74 -49.83 11.40
CA ARG A 220 -34.82 -50.06 12.88
C ARG A 220 -34.20 -51.46 13.14
N GLY A 221 -33.49 -51.83 14.18
CA GLY A 221 -32.97 -51.26 15.44
C GLY A 221 -32.19 -52.42 16.12
N LEU A 222 -31.06 -52.15 16.78
CA LEU A 222 -30.86 -52.32 18.23
C LEU A 222 -30.94 -53.76 18.82
N GLY A 223 -29.83 -54.21 19.44
CA GLY A 223 -29.76 -55.25 20.49
C GLY A 223 -29.07 -56.56 20.08
N GLY A 224 -27.87 -56.89 20.59
CA GLY A 224 -27.63 -57.91 21.65
C GLY A 224 -27.33 -59.28 21.01
N GLU A 225 -26.43 -60.19 21.40
CA GLU A 225 -25.71 -60.58 22.63
C GLU A 225 -24.44 -61.35 22.18
N ARG A 226 -23.27 -61.18 22.82
CA ARG A 226 -22.66 -62.13 23.78
C ARG A 226 -22.89 -63.63 23.48
N ARG A 227 -21.80 -64.34 23.15
CA ARG A 227 -21.38 -65.53 23.89
C ARG A 227 -19.89 -65.77 23.73
#